data_AF-A0A5D2K850-F1
#
_entry.id   AF-A0A5D2K850-F1
#
_cell.length_a   1.000
_cell.length_b   1.000
_cell.length_c   1.000
_cell.angle_alpha   90.00
_cell.angle_beta   90.00
_cell.angle_gamma   90.00
#
_symmetry.space_group_name_H-M   'P 1'
#
loop_
_entity.id
_entity.type
_entity.pdbx_description
1 polymer ?
#
loop_
_entity_poly.entity_id
_entity_poly.type
_entity_poly.pdbx_seq_one_letter_code
_entity_poly.pdbx_strand_id
1 'polypeptide(L)' 'MAVPLLSKKIVKKLVKKFMRPQSDRKISVKTNWRRPKGIDSRVRRKFKGCTLMPNIGYGSD' A
#
# COMPACT_ATOMS: atom_id res chain seq x y z
N MET A 1 -25.93 -23.93 13.69
CA MET A 1 -25.28 -22.71 13.17
C MET A 1 -24.16 -22.35 14.12
N ALA A 2 -22.91 -22.27 13.66
CA ALA A 2 -21.79 -21.88 14.53
C ALA A 2 -21.88 -20.39 14.84
N VAL A 3 -21.76 -20.02 16.12
CA VAL A 3 -21.76 -18.62 16.56
C VAL A 3 -20.32 -18.10 16.53
N PRO A 4 -20.04 -16.96 15.88
CA PRO A 4 -18.68 -16.42 15.80
C PRO A 4 -18.19 -15.94 17.17
N LEU A 5 -16.87 -16.04 17.39
CA LEU A 5 -16.23 -15.53 18.61
C LEU A 5 -16.25 -14.00 18.63
N LEU A 6 -16.60 -13.43 19.79
CA LEU A 6 -16.56 -11.99 20.00
C LEU A 6 -15.08 -11.54 20.13
N SER A 7 -14.54 -10.93 19.08
CA SER A 7 -13.17 -10.42 19.03
C SER A 7 -13.12 -8.90 18.98
N LYS A 8 -11.96 -8.32 19.28
CA LYS A 8 -11.74 -6.87 19.15
C LYS A 8 -12.08 -6.42 17.72
N LYS A 9 -12.78 -5.29 17.61
CA LYS A 9 -13.15 -4.70 16.31
C LYS A 9 -11.88 -4.34 15.53
N ILE A 10 -11.68 -4.96 14.37
CA ILE A 10 -10.52 -4.72 13.52
C ILE A 10 -10.56 -3.28 12.97
N VAL A 11 -9.55 -2.46 13.31
CA VAL A 11 -9.43 -1.09 12.82
C VAL A 11 -8.47 -1.05 11.62
N LYS A 12 -9.00 -0.75 10.44
CA LYS A 12 -8.20 -0.64 9.21
C LYS A 12 -7.49 0.71 9.12
N LYS A 13 -6.19 0.73 9.43
CA LYS A 13 -5.35 1.95 9.36
C LYS A 13 -5.20 2.53 7.95
N LEU A 14 -5.20 1.67 6.93
CA LEU A 14 -5.16 2.07 5.53
C LEU A 14 -6.08 1.16 4.71
N VAL A 15 -7.06 1.77 4.05
CA VAL A 15 -7.98 1.06 3.15
C VAL A 15 -7.50 1.11 1.69
N LYS A 16 -6.78 2.18 1.33
CA LYS A 16 -6.27 2.38 -0.03
C LYS A 16 -5.21 1.32 -0.37
N LYS A 17 -5.27 0.74 -1.56
CA LYS A 17 -4.26 -0.20 -2.05
C LYS A 17 -2.96 0.53 -2.36
N PHE A 18 -1.83 -0.11 -2.05
CA PHE A 18 -0.52 0.38 -2.46
C PHE A 18 -0.32 0.13 -3.96
N MET A 19 -0.49 1.18 -4.77
CA MET A 19 -0.32 1.11 -6.21
C MET A 19 1.14 1.34 -6.62
N ARG A 20 1.59 0.60 -7.64
CA ARG A 20 2.91 0.79 -8.23
C ARG A 20 2.97 2.16 -8.95
N PRO A 21 4.05 2.94 -8.80
CA PRO A 21 4.18 4.21 -9.53
C PRO A 21 4.12 3.98 -11.05
N GLN A 22 3.46 4.88 -11.77
CA GLN A 22 3.24 4.87 -13.22
C GLN A 22 2.32 3.76 -13.76
N SER A 23 1.67 2.97 -12.89
CA SER A 23 0.67 1.98 -13.34
C SER A 23 -0.59 2.62 -13.93
N ASP A 24 -0.85 3.88 -13.59
CA ASP A 24 -1.92 4.71 -14.15
C ASP A 24 -1.65 5.09 -15.61
N ARG A 25 -0.38 5.25 -16.01
CA ARG A 25 0.00 5.71 -17.36
C ARG A 25 0.37 4.60 -18.32
N LYS A 26 0.89 3.47 -17.82
CA LYS A 26 1.41 2.38 -18.65
C LYS A 26 0.73 1.06 -18.29
N ILE A 27 -0.06 0.52 -19.21
CA ILE A 27 -0.80 -0.75 -19.05
C ILE A 27 0.13 -1.93 -18.71
N SER A 28 1.36 -1.93 -19.26
CA SER A 28 2.35 -2.97 -18.95
C SER A 28 2.82 -2.96 -17.49
N VAL A 29 2.63 -1.85 -16.77
CA VAL A 29 2.99 -1.70 -15.36
C VAL A 29 1.78 -2.11 -14.53
N LYS A 30 1.80 -3.35 -14.04
CA LYS A 30 0.75 -3.86 -13.16
C LYS A 30 0.60 -3.00 -11.89
N THR A 31 -0.63 -2.91 -11.40
CA THR A 31 -1.00 -2.13 -10.21
C THR A 31 -0.44 -2.67 -8.89
N ASN A 32 -0.07 -3.96 -8.85
CA ASN A 32 0.51 -4.63 -7.68
C ASN A 32 1.80 -3.95 -7.22
N TRP A 33 1.91 -3.70 -5.92
CA TRP A 33 3.06 -3.03 -5.33
C TRP A 33 4.39 -3.75 -5.64
N ARG A 34 5.40 -2.97 -6.02
CA ARG A 34 6.80 -3.39 -6.11
C ARG A 34 7.69 -2.27 -5.59
N ARG A 35 8.70 -2.62 -4.80
CA ARG A 35 9.63 -1.63 -4.23
C ARG A 35 10.47 -0.99 -5.35
N PRO A 36 10.43 0.34 -5.53
CA PRO A 36 11.25 1.02 -6.53
C PRO A 36 12.74 0.96 -6.15
N LYS A 37 13.59 0.58 -7.11
CA LYS A 37 15.05 0.44 -6.91
C LYS A 37 15.86 1.63 -7.46
N GLY A 38 15.34 2.34 -8.46
CA GLY A 38 16.07 3.41 -9.16
C GLY A 38 16.41 4.62 -8.28
N ILE A 39 17.60 5.20 -8.50
CA ILE A 39 18.14 6.23 -7.63
C ILE A 39 17.33 7.53 -7.65
N ASP A 40 16.72 7.84 -8.79
CA ASP A 40 15.91 9.06 -9.00
C ASP A 40 14.41 8.85 -8.75
N SER A 41 14.01 7.67 -8.26
CA SER A 41 12.61 7.43 -7.95
C SER A 41 12.14 8.33 -6.80
N ARG A 42 11.15 9.19 -7.11
CA ARG A 42 10.56 10.09 -6.11
C ARG A 42 9.91 9.34 -4.94
N VAL A 43 9.29 8.19 -5.23
CA VAL A 43 8.71 7.30 -4.22
C VAL A 43 9.79 6.72 -3.31
N ARG A 44 10.94 6.28 -3.87
CA ARG A 44 12.07 5.76 -3.09
C ARG A 44 12.66 6.81 -2.16
N ARG A 45 12.77 8.05 -2.64
CA ARG A 45 13.23 9.22 -1.86
C ARG A 45 12.16 9.79 -0.91
N LYS A 46 10.95 9.20 -0.87
CA LYS A 46 9.84 9.59 0.02
C LYS A 46 9.38 11.05 -0.13
N PHE A 47 9.39 11.60 -1.35
CA PHE A 47 8.84 12.94 -1.56
C PHE A 47 7.35 13.01 -1.23
N LYS A 48 6.91 14.15 -0.67
CA LYS A 48 5.49 14.43 -0.42
C LYS A 48 4.70 14.45 -1.75
N GLY A 49 3.43 14.04 -1.68
CA GLY A 49 2.53 13.99 -2.85
C GLY A 49 2.73 12.77 -3.77
N CYS A 50 3.71 11.91 -3.51
CA CYS A 50 3.87 10.63 -4.20
C CYS A 50 3.10 9.50 -3.51
N THR A 51 2.96 8.35 -4.18
CA THR A 51 2.38 7.15 -3.57
C THR A 51 3.20 6.70 -2.36
N LEU A 52 2.51 6.39 -1.26
CA LEU A 52 3.14 5.94 -0.02
C LEU A 52 3.71 4.52 -0.20
N MET A 53 4.81 4.24 0.49
CA MET A 53 5.38 2.90 0.54
C MET A 53 4.71 2.07 1.65
N PRO A 54 4.42 0.78 1.43
CA PRO A 54 4.03 -0.12 2.49
C PRO A 54 5.10 -0.19 3.57
N ASN A 55 4.65 -0.14 4.82
CA ASN A 55 5.47 -0.27 6.01
C ASN A 55 4.64 -0.97 7.11
N ILE A 56 5.32 -1.41 8.17
CA ILE A 56 4.71 -2.14 9.30
C ILE A 56 3.67 -1.28 10.03
N GLY A 57 3.82 0.05 10.02
CA GLY A 57 2.90 0.99 10.67
C GLY A 57 1.47 0.97 10.11
N TYR A 58 1.26 0.46 8.88
CA TYR A 58 -0.07 0.30 8.31
C TYR A 58 -0.79 -1.01 8.72
N GLY A 59 -0.17 -1.86 9.56
CA GLY A 59 -0.80 -3.07 10.08
C GLY A 59 -2.08 -2.74 10.86
N SER A 60 -3.18 -3.43 10.55
CA SER A 60 -4.45 -3.26 11.27
C SER A 60 -4.33 -3.81 12.69
N ASP A 61 -5.06 -3.18 13.61
CA ASP A 61 -5.22 -3.64 14.99
C ASP A 61 -6.51 -4.47 15.11
#